data_AF-A0A926W433-F1
#
_entry.id   AF-A0A926W433-F1
#
_cell.length_a   1.000
_cell.length_b   1.000
_cell.length_c   1.000
_cell.angle_alpha   90.00
_cell.angle_beta   90.00
_cell.angle_gamma   90.00
#
_symmetry.space_group_name_H-M   'P 1'
#
loop_
_entity.id
_entity.type
_entity.pdbx_description
1 polymer ?
#
loop_
_entity_poly.entity_id
_entity_poly.type
_entity_poly.pdbx_seq_one_letter_code
_entity_poly.pdbx_strand_id
1 'polypeptide(L)' 'MSDYETALAAYQAHCEVANIPCETAQEELSQVVNGVVYLRARPTGYIARYDVRRSQLVV' A
#
# COMPACT_ATOMS: atom_id res chain seq x y z
N MET A 1 -5.23 1.70 -14.29
CA MET A 1 -4.87 1.60 -12.87
C MET A 1 -3.42 1.17 -12.80
N SER A 2 -2.57 1.95 -12.14
CA SER A 2 -1.18 1.59 -11.88
C SER A 2 -1.10 0.54 -10.75
N ASP A 3 0.05 -0.14 -10.64
CA ASP A 3 0.31 -1.06 -9.52
C ASP A 3 0.19 -0.32 -8.17
N TYR A 4 0.64 0.94 -8.12
CA TYR A 4 0.51 1.79 -6.95
C TYR A 4 -0.95 2.07 -6.57
N GLU A 5 -1.79 2.48 -7.52
CA GLU A 5 -3.22 2.74 -7.27
C GLU A 5 -3.93 1.47 -6.76
N THR A 6 -3.57 0.32 -7.31
CA THR A 6 -4.10 -0.98 -6.89
C THR A 6 -3.71 -1.30 -5.44
N ALA A 7 -2.44 -1.11 -5.10
CA ALA A 7 -1.94 -1.31 -3.74
C ALA A 7 -2.58 -0.33 -2.76
N LEU A 8 -2.72 0.95 -3.14
CA LEU A 8 -3.33 1.99 -2.32
C LEU A 8 -4.79 1.66 -1.99
N ALA A 9 -5.57 1.26 -3.00
CA ALA A 9 -6.96 0.84 -2.80
C ALA A 9 -7.06 -0.38 -1.87
N ALA A 10 -6.17 -1.38 -2.03
CA ALA A 10 -6.13 -2.54 -1.15
C ALA A 10 -5.80 -2.16 0.31
N TYR A 11 -4.86 -1.24 0.50
CA TYR A 11 -4.50 -0.72 1.82
C TYR A 11 -5.65 0.06 2.48
N GLN A 12 -6.31 0.94 1.72
CA GLN A 12 -7.48 1.69 2.20
C GLN A 12 -8.63 0.76 2.61
N ALA A 13 -8.93 -0.25 1.80
CA ALA A 13 -9.94 -1.25 2.13
C ALA A 13 -9.58 -2.04 3.40
N HIS A 14 -8.30 -2.39 3.59
CA HIS A 14 -7.84 -3.04 4.81
C HIS A 14 -8.08 -2.16 6.06
N CYS A 15 -7.72 -0.88 5.99
CA CYS A 15 -7.95 0.04 7.10
C CYS A 15 -9.43 0.19 7.45
N GLU A 16 -10.29 0.28 6.43
CA GLU A 16 -11.74 0.38 6.60
C GLU A 16 -12.30 -0.86 7.30
N VAL A 17 -11.93 -2.06 6.83
CA VAL A 17 -12.35 -3.34 7.44
C VAL A 17 -11.83 -3.50 8.87
N ALA A 18 -10.58 -3.08 9.12
CA ALA A 18 -9.99 -3.12 10.46
C ALA A 18 -10.45 -1.97 11.36
N ASN A 19 -11.21 -1.00 10.83
CA ASN A 19 -11.63 0.22 11.51
C ASN A 19 -10.46 0.98 12.16
N ILE A 20 -9.33 1.06 11.45
CA ILE A 20 -8.12 1.77 11.87
C ILE A 20 -7.89 3.01 11.00
N PRO A 21 -7.26 4.07 11.54
CA PRO A 21 -6.88 5.22 10.73
C PRO A 21 -5.89 4.80 9.65
N CYS A 22 -6.17 5.19 8.42
CA CYS A 22 -5.33 4.87 7.27
C CYS A 22 -4.35 6.00 6.99
N GLU A 23 -3.07 5.68 6.86
CA GLU A 23 -2.05 6.67 6.53
C GLU A 23 -2.09 7.03 5.05
N THR A 24 -1.84 8.30 4.72
CA THR A 24 -1.77 8.73 3.32
C THR A 24 -0.45 8.26 2.71
N ALA A 25 -0.49 7.17 1.95
CA ALA A 25 0.65 6.74 1.15
C ALA A 25 1.05 7.82 0.14
N GLN A 26 2.36 7.99 -0.07
CA GLN A 26 2.93 8.91 -1.03
C GLN A 26 3.58 8.10 -2.14
N GLU A 27 3.12 8.30 -3.38
CA GLU A 27 3.61 7.57 -4.55
C GLU A 27 5.12 7.78 -4.75
N GLU A 28 5.58 9.03 -4.58
CA GLU A 28 6.98 9.43 -4.69
C GLU A 28 7.92 8.77 -3.66
N LEU A 29 7.39 8.26 -2.55
CA LEU A 29 8.15 7.48 -1.55
C LEU A 29 7.98 5.98 -1.72
N SER A 30 6.95 5.58 -2.44
CA SER A 30 6.60 4.18 -2.66
C SER A 30 7.44 3.62 -3.80
N GLN A 31 7.67 2.32 -3.78
CA GLN A 31 8.51 1.66 -4.79
C GLN A 31 7.88 0.36 -5.24
N VAL A 32 8.03 0.03 -6.53
CA VAL A 32 7.61 -1.24 -7.09
C VAL A 32 8.85 -2.07 -7.41
N VAL A 33 8.97 -3.24 -6.78
CA VAL A 33 10.10 -4.15 -6.96
C VAL A 33 9.55 -5.54 -7.25
N ASN A 34 9.85 -6.07 -8.44
CA ASN A 34 9.44 -7.42 -8.86
C ASN A 34 7.92 -7.70 -8.75
N GLY A 35 7.07 -6.70 -9.01
CA GLY A 35 5.61 -6.83 -8.87
C GLY A 35 5.13 -6.80 -7.43
N VAL A 36 5.97 -6.35 -6.49
CA VAL A 36 5.58 -6.01 -5.12
C VAL A 36 5.66 -4.50 -4.96
N VAL A 37 4.55 -3.89 -4.56
CA VAL A 37 4.45 -2.47 -4.25
C VAL A 37 4.72 -2.28 -2.77
N TYR A 38 5.67 -1.44 -2.42
CA TYR A 38 5.94 -1.05 -1.04
C TYR A 38 5.36 0.34 -0.83
N LEU A 39 4.28 0.42 -0.08
CA LEU A 39 3.61 1.67 0.27
C LEU A 39 4.38 2.35 1.40
N ARG A 40 4.64 3.64 1.21
CA ARG A 40 5.30 4.48 2.22
C ARG A 40 4.57 5.80 2.43
N ALA A 41 4.55 6.28 3.67
CA ALA A 41 3.98 7.56 4.08
C ALA A 41 4.97 8.36 4.93
N ARG A 42 4.75 9.68 5.07
CA ARG A 42 5.45 10.49 6.08
C ARG A 42 4.54 10.78 7.27
N PRO A 43 5.08 10.80 8.51
CA PRO A 43 6.49 10.57 8.88
C PRO A 43 6.88 9.10 9.06
N THR A 44 5.92 8.18 9.01
CA THR A 44 6.04 6.79 9.47
C THR A 44 6.99 5.91 8.65
N GLY A 45 7.21 6.23 7.37
CA GLY A 45 8.04 5.45 6.48
C GLY A 45 7.24 4.31 5.85
N TYR A 46 7.56 3.06 6.19
CA TYR A 46 6.89 1.88 5.64
C TYR A 46 5.55 1.63 6.33
N ILE A 47 4.48 1.45 5.55
CA ILE A 47 3.12 1.23 6.09
C ILE A 47 2.50 -0.09 5.62
N ALA A 48 2.83 -0.56 4.40
CA ALA A 48 2.34 -1.83 3.88
C ALA A 48 3.13 -2.25 2.62
N ARG A 49 2.99 -3.52 2.23
CA ARG A 49 3.38 -4.02 0.92
C ARG A 49 2.24 -4.79 0.27
N TYR A 50 2.16 -4.71 -1.04
CA TYR A 50 1.16 -5.38 -1.86
C TYR A 50 1.84 -6.21 -2.94
N ASP A 51 1.61 -7.52 -2.94
CA ASP A 51 2.06 -8.41 -4.00
C ASP A 51 1.00 -8.42 -5.11
N VAL A 52 1.33 -7.80 -6.24
CA VAL A 52 0.42 -7.69 -7.40
C VAL A 52 0.13 -9.05 -8.01
N ARG A 53 1.09 -9.99 -7.96
CA ARG A 53 0.95 -11.33 -8.55
C ARG A 53 0.03 -12.22 -7.71
N ARG A 54 0.02 -12.00 -6.40
CA ARG A 54 -0.84 -12.74 -5.45
C ARG A 54 -2.10 -11.98 -5.06
N SER A 55 -2.24 -10.74 -5.53
CA SER A 55 -3.27 -9.79 -5.12
C SER A 55 -3.42 -9.69 -3.59
N GLN A 56 -2.28 -9.67 -2.88
CA GLN A 56 -2.24 -9.81 -1.43
C GLN A 56 -1.57 -8.60 -0.78
N LEU A 57 -2.27 -7.98 0.18
CA LEU A 57 -1.73 -6.95 1.05
C LEU A 57 -1.12 -7.57 2.32
N VAL A 58 0.03 -7.03 2.75
CA VAL A 58 0.67 -7.31 4.03
C VAL A 58 0.99 -5.97 4.69
N VAL A 59 0.37 -5.71 5.84
CA VAL A 59 0.51 -4.48 6.63
C VAL A 59 1.50 -4.73 7.76
#